data_AF-U4VBH6-F1
#
_entry.id   AF-U4VBH6-F1
#
_cell.length_a   1.000
_cell.length_b   1.000
_cell.length_c   1.000
_cell.angle_alpha   90.00
_cell.angle_beta   90.00
_cell.angle_gamma   90.00
#
_symmetry.space_group_name_H-M   'P 1'
#
loop_
_entity.id
_entity.type
_entity.pdbx_description
1 polymer ?
#
loop_
_entity_poly.entity_id
_entity_poly.type
_entity_poly.pdbx_seq_one_letter_code
_entity_poly.pdbx_strand_id
1 'polypeptide(L)'
;MAWSGVAEQKAVRDIDRRMPDDFKADAALIIRKPDVFASRFGSGLRKVWPGVKIKVGPVTYYDPCSFVHRKEKPVHLKHFQFAYQREWRLCAFPTASQMPKAAFNIALGGALSDIADMVALAA
;
A
#
# COMPACT_ATOMS: atom_id res chain seq x y z
N MET A 1 -3.58 0.45 24.27
CA MET A 1 -2.19 0.18 23.84
C MET A 1 -1.93 0.92 22.54
N ALA A 2 -1.27 2.07 22.64
CA ALA A 2 -0.93 2.91 21.50
C ALA A 2 0.24 2.28 20.73
N TRP A 3 0.08 2.13 19.42
CA TRP A 3 1.19 1.80 18.51
C TRP A 3 2.06 3.05 18.36
N SER A 4 3.14 3.16 19.14
CA SER A 4 4.18 4.18 18.96
C SER A 4 5.24 3.65 18.01
N GLY A 5 5.01 3.88 16.72
CA GLY A 5 5.93 3.48 15.66
C GLY A 5 5.74 4.34 14.42
N VAL A 6 5.76 5.67 14.58
CA VAL A 6 5.89 6.57 13.45
C VAL A 6 7.36 6.50 13.03
N ALA A 7 7.68 5.49 12.22
CA ALA A 7 8.91 5.50 11.46
C ALA A 7 8.89 6.78 10.62
N GLU A 8 9.86 7.66 10.85
CA GLU A 8 10.08 8.87 10.08
C GLU A 8 10.01 8.53 8.58
N GLN A 9 8.95 8.96 7.91
CA GLN A 9 8.76 8.74 6.48
C GLN A 9 9.71 9.67 5.73
N LYS A 10 10.97 9.23 5.60
CA LYS A 10 11.96 9.91 4.77
C LYS A 10 11.41 10.02 3.34
N ALA A 11 11.32 11.25 2.82
CA ALA A 11 10.93 11.52 1.45
C ALA A 11 11.77 10.65 0.49
N VAL A 12 11.08 9.86 -0.34
CA VAL A 12 11.71 8.93 -1.29
C VAL A 12 12.33 9.74 -2.42
N ARG A 13 13.65 9.67 -2.57
CA ARG A 13 14.39 10.29 -3.69
C ARG A 13 14.72 9.33 -4.83
N ASP A 14 14.52 8.02 -4.63
CA ASP A 14 14.76 6.98 -5.62
C ASP A 14 13.44 6.34 -6.07
N ILE A 15 13.06 6.60 -7.32
CA ILE A 15 12.03 5.89 -8.07
C ILE A 15 12.73 5.19 -9.23
N ASP A 16 12.53 3.88 -9.35
CA ASP A 16 13.09 3.11 -10.47
C ASP A 16 12.37 3.50 -11.77
N ARG A 17 13.15 3.89 -12.78
CA ARG A 17 12.63 4.36 -14.08
C ARG A 17 11.90 3.27 -14.88
N ARG A 18 12.07 1.99 -14.54
CA ARG A 18 11.37 0.87 -15.19
C ARG A 18 9.91 0.76 -14.77
N MET A 19 9.51 1.41 -13.68
CA MET A 19 8.15 1.29 -13.11
C MET A 19 7.04 1.68 -14.11
N PRO A 20 7.10 2.82 -14.83
CA PRO A 20 6.05 3.12 -15.82
C PRO A 20 6.01 2.10 -16.96
N ASP A 21 7.17 1.69 -17.48
CA ASP A 21 7.28 0.79 -18.64
C ASP A 21 6.83 -0.64 -18.32
N ASP A 22 7.27 -1.20 -17.18
CA ASP A 22 6.93 -2.56 -16.73
C ASP A 22 5.41 -2.74 -16.55
N PHE A 23 4.70 -1.66 -16.15
CA PHE A 23 3.26 -1.66 -15.93
C PHE A 23 2.46 -1.04 -17.08
N LYS A 24 3.13 -0.58 -18.15
CA LYS A 24 2.53 0.15 -19.28
C LYS A 24 1.64 1.31 -18.81
N ALA A 25 2.10 2.05 -17.81
CA ALA A 25 1.35 3.13 -17.20
C ALA A 25 1.49 4.43 -18.02
N ASP A 26 0.37 5.09 -18.27
CA ASP A 26 0.27 6.41 -18.91
C ASP A 26 0.23 7.56 -17.88
N ALA A 27 -0.05 7.25 -16.62
CA ALA A 27 -0.09 8.20 -15.52
C ALA A 27 0.36 7.60 -14.18
N ALA A 28 0.73 8.47 -13.26
CA ALA A 28 1.07 8.14 -11.89
C ALA A 28 0.31 9.05 -10.91
N LEU A 29 -0.20 8.46 -9.82
CA LEU A 29 -0.76 9.19 -8.69
C LEU A 29 0.30 9.30 -7.58
N ILE A 30 0.78 10.51 -7.34
CA ILE A 30 1.77 10.82 -6.30
C ILE A 30 1.04 11.14 -5.00
N ILE A 31 1.11 10.23 -4.03
CA ILE A 31 0.52 10.45 -2.70
C ILE A 31 1.52 11.25 -1.84
N ARG A 32 1.21 12.52 -1.56
CA ARG A 32 2.04 13.44 -0.76
C ARG A 32 1.90 13.24 0.74
N LYS A 33 0.71 12.82 1.18
CA LYS A 33 0.38 12.58 2.60
C LYS A 33 -0.07 11.13 2.80
N PRO A 34 0.85 10.15 2.79
CA PRO A 34 0.50 8.73 2.81
C PRO A 34 -0.25 8.30 4.08
N ASP A 35 0.02 8.91 5.24
CA ASP A 35 -0.72 8.60 6.48
C ASP A 35 -2.20 9.02 6.38
N VAL A 36 -2.47 10.18 5.78
CA VAL A 36 -3.84 10.66 5.56
C VAL A 36 -4.54 9.77 4.54
N PHE A 37 -3.84 9.38 3.47
CA PHE A 37 -4.34 8.43 2.48
C PHE A 37 -4.70 7.08 3.13
N ALA A 38 -3.80 6.51 3.94
CA ALA A 38 -4.00 5.26 4.65
C ALA A 38 -5.20 5.33 5.61
N SER A 39 -5.35 6.45 6.32
CA SER A 39 -6.46 6.71 7.23
C SER A 39 -7.80 6.82 6.49
N ARG A 40 -7.84 7.58 5.39
CA ARG A 40 -9.02 7.71 4.51
C ARG A 40 -9.42 6.36 3.90
N PHE A 41 -8.46 5.62 3.39
CA PHE A 41 -8.67 4.28 2.84
C PHE A 41 -9.21 3.33 3.90
N GLY A 42 -8.56 3.24 5.07
CA GLY A 42 -9.00 2.37 6.15
C GLY A 42 -10.41 2.72 6.64
N SER A 43 -10.75 4.00 6.68
CA SER A 43 -12.08 4.48 7.08
C SER A 43 -13.13 4.16 6.02
N GLY A 44 -12.84 4.37 4.74
CA GLY A 44 -13.72 3.99 3.63
C GLY A 44 -13.95 2.47 3.60
N LEU A 45 -12.89 1.68 3.74
CA LEU A 45 -12.96 0.22 3.75
C LEU A 45 -13.81 -0.30 4.91
N ARG A 46 -13.66 0.25 6.12
CA ARG A 46 -14.46 -0.19 7.28
C ARG A 46 -15.96 0.14 7.17
N LYS A 47 -16.36 1.10 6.34
CA LYS A 47 -17.78 1.40 6.08
C LYS A 47 -18.44 0.31 5.25
N VAL A 48 -17.73 -0.20 4.24
CA VAL A 48 -18.23 -1.23 3.32
C VAL A 48 -17.93 -2.65 3.81
N TRP A 49 -16.91 -2.81 4.64
CA TRP A 49 -16.47 -4.08 5.21
C TRP A 49 -16.25 -3.96 6.73
N PRO A 50 -17.34 -3.93 7.53
CA PRO A 50 -17.23 -3.78 8.98
C PRO A 50 -16.49 -4.95 9.63
N GLY A 51 -15.60 -4.63 10.57
CA GLY A 51 -14.88 -5.63 11.38
C GLY A 51 -13.68 -6.30 10.68
N VAL A 52 -13.36 -5.93 9.43
CA VAL A 52 -12.16 -6.45 8.76
C VAL A 52 -10.89 -5.94 9.43
N LYS A 53 -9.94 -6.84 9.69
CA LYS A 53 -8.61 -6.47 10.18
C LYS A 53 -7.75 -6.04 9.00
N ILE A 54 -7.14 -4.88 9.09
CA ILE A 54 -6.28 -4.33 8.03
C ILE A 54 -4.86 -4.22 8.58
N LYS A 55 -3.87 -4.62 7.78
CA LYS A 55 -2.47 -4.26 8.00
C LYS A 55 -1.98 -3.45 6.82
N VAL A 56 -1.12 -2.51 7.14
CA VAL A 56 -0.62 -1.52 6.20
C VAL A 56 0.88 -1.39 6.42
N GLY A 57 1.67 -1.34 5.36
CA GLY A 57 3.10 -1.06 5.51
C GLY A 57 3.95 -1.31 4.26
N PRO A 58 5.23 -0.93 4.34
CA PRO A 58 6.20 -1.22 3.29
C PRO A 58 6.45 -2.72 3.18
N VAL A 59 6.74 -3.17 1.96
CA VAL A 59 7.10 -4.55 1.66
C VAL A 59 8.61 -4.68 1.62
N THR A 60 9.13 -5.62 2.41
CA THR A 60 10.55 -5.96 2.44
C THR A 60 10.81 -7.13 1.49
N TYR A 61 12.00 -7.15 0.92
CA TYR A 61 12.50 -8.32 0.22
C TYR A 61 12.68 -9.50 1.19
N TYR A 62 12.31 -10.69 0.74
CA TYR A 62 12.62 -11.96 1.41
C TYR A 62 13.73 -12.70 0.67
N ASP A 63 14.89 -12.86 1.32
CA ASP A 63 15.93 -13.77 0.89
C ASP A 63 15.66 -15.20 1.38
N PRO A 64 15.41 -16.18 0.49
CA PRO A 64 15.23 -17.59 0.87
C PRO A 64 16.46 -18.20 1.56
N CYS A 65 17.65 -17.65 1.31
CA CYS A 65 18.91 -18.11 1.86
C CYS A 65 19.29 -17.40 3.17
N SER A 66 18.52 -16.39 3.61
CA SER A 66 18.79 -15.62 4.81
C SER A 66 17.84 -15.99 5.96
N PHE A 67 18.41 -16.23 7.14
CA PHE A 67 17.63 -16.45 8.36
C PHE A 67 17.02 -15.15 8.94
N VAL A 68 17.40 -13.98 8.41
CA VAL A 68 17.00 -12.66 8.91
C VAL A 68 15.48 -12.47 8.85
N HIS A 69 14.81 -13.05 7.86
CA HIS A 69 13.39 -12.80 7.59
C HIS A 69 12.42 -13.75 8.32
N ARG A 70 12.90 -14.68 9.16
CA ARG A 70 12.04 -15.65 9.87
C ARG A 70 10.98 -15.01 10.78
N LYS A 71 11.20 -13.78 11.22
CA LYS A 71 10.29 -13.01 12.10
C LYS A 71 9.43 -12.00 11.33
N GLU A 72 9.66 -11.83 10.03
CA GLU A 72 8.91 -10.88 9.22
C GLU A 72 7.53 -11.43 8.85
N LYS A 73 6.57 -10.53 8.61
CA LYS A 73 5.19 -10.90 8.29
C LYS A 73 5.13 -11.30 6.82
N PRO A 74 4.69 -12.53 6.47
CA PRO A 74 4.69 -13.00 5.08
C PRO A 74 3.96 -12.07 4.09
N VAL A 75 2.93 -11.37 4.55
CA VAL A 75 2.13 -10.44 3.74
C VAL A 75 2.90 -9.23 3.21
N HIS A 76 3.99 -8.85 3.88
CA HIS A 76 4.86 -7.74 3.49
C HIS A 76 6.21 -8.26 3.01
N LEU A 77 6.26 -9.51 2.55
CA LEU A 77 7.40 -10.08 1.87
C LEU A 77 7.15 -10.15 0.36
N LYS A 78 8.21 -9.98 -0.42
CA LYS A 78 8.21 -10.15 -1.88
C LYS A 78 9.49 -10.84 -2.35
N HIS A 79 9.41 -11.43 -3.54
CA HIS A 79 10.53 -12.07 -4.21
C HIS A 79 11.62 -11.06 -4.63
N PHE A 80 12.89 -11.50 -4.66
CA PHE A 80 14.04 -10.65 -5.01
C PHE A 80 13.92 -9.99 -6.37
N GLN A 81 13.34 -10.68 -7.35
CA GLN A 81 13.20 -10.14 -8.71
C GLN A 81 12.40 -8.82 -8.74
N PHE A 82 11.58 -8.58 -7.73
CA PHE A 82 10.79 -7.36 -7.56
C PHE A 82 11.42 -6.40 -6.54
N ALA A 83 12.66 -6.62 -6.10
CA ALA A 83 13.34 -5.80 -5.10
C ALA A 83 13.33 -4.31 -5.47
N TYR A 84 13.46 -4.03 -6.78
CA TYR A 84 13.38 -2.68 -7.36
C TYR A 84 12.05 -1.95 -7.11
N GLN A 85 10.94 -2.68 -7.00
CA GLN A 85 9.61 -2.10 -6.77
C GLN A 85 9.44 -1.75 -5.30
N ARG A 86 9.53 -0.49 -4.89
CA ARG A 86 9.23 -0.11 -3.50
C ARG A 86 7.72 -0.19 -3.23
N GLU A 87 7.25 -1.39 -2.97
CA GLU A 87 5.85 -1.67 -2.70
C GLU A 87 5.44 -1.24 -1.28
N TRP A 88 4.21 -0.75 -1.19
CA TRP A 88 3.53 -0.49 0.06
C TRP A 88 2.16 -1.15 -0.04
N ARG A 89 1.87 -2.07 0.89
CA ARG A 89 0.68 -2.92 0.81
C ARG A 89 -0.34 -2.54 1.86
N LEU A 90 -1.60 -2.67 1.47
CA LEU A 90 -2.73 -2.75 2.36
C LEU A 90 -3.33 -4.13 2.24
N CYS A 91 -3.29 -4.90 3.32
CA CYS A 91 -3.76 -6.27 3.38
C CYS A 91 -4.95 -6.36 4.32
N ALA A 92 -6.10 -6.80 3.79
CA ALA A 92 -7.27 -7.16 4.57
C ALA A 92 -7.17 -8.64 5.01
N PHE A 93 -7.53 -8.93 6.25
CA PHE A 93 -7.54 -10.28 6.84
C PHE A 93 -8.95 -10.61 7.32
N PRO A 94 -9.83 -11.05 6.42
CA PRO A 94 -11.17 -11.49 6.79
C PRO A 94 -11.18 -12.94 7.27
N THR A 95 -12.16 -13.27 8.10
CA THR A 95 -12.59 -14.67 8.28
C THR A 95 -13.48 -15.10 7.11
N ALA A 96 -13.67 -16.41 6.90
CA ALA A 96 -14.54 -16.92 5.84
C ALA A 96 -15.97 -16.33 5.91
N SER A 97 -16.50 -16.12 7.12
CA SER A 97 -17.80 -15.48 7.37
C SER A 97 -17.85 -13.98 7.05
N GLN A 98 -16.69 -13.32 6.97
CA GLN A 98 -16.56 -11.90 6.68
C GLN A 98 -16.31 -11.63 5.19
N MET A 99 -16.20 -12.65 4.34
CA MET A 99 -15.89 -12.42 2.94
C MET A 99 -17.03 -11.68 2.22
N PRO A 100 -16.73 -10.62 1.45
CA PRO A 100 -17.72 -9.88 0.69
C PRO A 100 -18.22 -10.77 -0.45
N LYS A 101 -19.54 -10.84 -0.62
CA LYS A 101 -20.16 -11.69 -1.65
C LYS A 101 -19.98 -11.14 -3.07
N ALA A 102 -19.69 -9.85 -3.20
CA ALA A 102 -19.49 -9.15 -4.46
C ALA A 102 -18.39 -8.11 -4.33
N ALA A 103 -17.85 -7.67 -5.47
CA ALA A 103 -16.94 -6.53 -5.52
C ALA A 103 -17.66 -5.25 -5.06
N PHE A 104 -16.92 -4.36 -4.41
CA PHE A 104 -17.43 -3.09 -3.91
C PHE A 104 -16.42 -1.99 -4.13
N ASN A 105 -16.91 -0.76 -4.22
CA ASN A 105 -16.09 0.43 -4.35
C ASN A 105 -15.84 1.06 -2.97
N ILE A 106 -14.65 1.62 -2.79
CA ILE A 106 -14.26 2.29 -1.54
C ILE A 106 -14.23 3.79 -1.81
N ALA A 107 -15.06 4.55 -1.11
CA ALA A 107 -14.98 6.01 -1.12
C ALA A 107 -13.91 6.49 -0.13
N LEU A 108 -12.88 7.18 -0.63
CA LEU A 108 -11.81 7.75 0.20
C LEU A 108 -12.20 9.07 0.88
N GLY A 109 -13.35 9.63 0.52
CA GLY A 109 -13.90 10.85 1.12
C GLY A 109 -13.23 12.12 0.57
N GLY A 110 -14.04 12.99 -0.03
CA GLY A 110 -13.59 14.24 -0.64
C GLY A 110 -12.73 14.04 -1.89
N ALA A 111 -12.21 15.14 -2.41
CA ALA A 111 -11.22 15.12 -3.49
C ALA A 111 -9.86 14.64 -2.94
N LEU A 112 -9.06 13.99 -3.79
CA LEU A 112 -7.69 13.58 -3.43
C LEU A 112 -6.65 14.68 -3.66
N SER A 113 -7.03 15.80 -4.30
CA SER A 113 -6.14 16.90 -4.65
C SER A 113 -5.49 17.59 -3.44
N ASP A 114 -5.99 17.36 -2.23
CA ASP A 114 -5.41 17.90 -0.99
C ASP A 114 -4.29 17.01 -0.40
N ILE A 115 -4.16 15.78 -0.90
CA ILE A 115 -3.21 14.76 -0.43
C ILE A 115 -2.41 14.08 -1.53
N ALA A 116 -2.77 14.25 -2.80
CA ALA A 116 -2.14 13.59 -3.93
C ALA A 116 -2.19 14.44 -5.21
N ASP A 117 -1.18 14.26 -6.04
CA ASP A 117 -1.07 14.87 -7.37
C ASP A 117 -1.12 13.79 -8.44
N MET A 118 -1.76 14.05 -9.58
CA MET A 118 -1.70 13.17 -10.75
C MET A 118 -0.71 13.74 -11.76
N VAL A 119 0.17 12.88 -12.27
CA VAL A 119 1.10 13.20 -13.36
C VAL A 119 0.81 12.24 -14.49
N ALA A 120 0.54 12.76 -15.69
CA ALA A 120 0.33 11.97 -16.89
C ALA A 120 1.46 12.22 -17.90
N LEU A 121 1.77 11.22 -18.71
CA LEU A 121 2.61 11.42 -19.89
C LEU A 121 1.91 12.40 -20.83
N ALA A 122 2.66 13.33 -21.41
CA ALA A 122 2.14 14.19 -22.46
C ALA A 122 1.68 13.32 -23.63
N ALA A 123 0.46 13.57 -24.10
CA ALA A 123 -0.14 12.87 -25.23
C ALA A 123 0.64 13.11 -26.54
#